data_AF-A0AAV5XY00-F1
#
_entry.id   AF-A0AAV5XY00-F1
#
_cell.length_a   1.000
_cell.length_b   1.000
_cell.length_c   1.000
_cell.angle_alpha   90.00
_cell.angle_beta   90.00
_cell.angle_gamma   90.00
#
_symmetry.space_group_name_H-M   'P 1'
#
loop_
_entity.id
_entity.type
_entity.pdbx_description
1 polymer ?
#
loop_
_entity_poly.entity_id
_entity_poly.type
_entity_poly.pdbx_seq_one_letter_code
_entity_poly.pdbx_strand_id
1 'polypeptide(L)'
;MKRFARWSDSTAPALAVLAALLARVDIATKPLWARLQRVREVRSAGLAWLDAWRVAGMPAIAGGASLTEGQHAGEFLLGERSADTRETVTVLSGQNLKAGAVVGRVNKGVGRVSTPTVVGTGNGTATLVFAGPEVELGNYVLTCITAVANGGVFSLVAPSGKALPNLTLTVGAGATTAYTSRHINFSITDGSTDFAVNDAFTFIVSTTAPIVIGTGNGTISGLSLGPDAKTGTYRVENIAAVVNGGEFKVISPDGDMIANGFIVAGAGGTWVLANQRQLNLTVTDGATDFAVADAFNVCVFNQAPALAPGKVVAWDPTTFDGRDDVAGILYDNVDASAADKTGVIVSRFAEVMKGSLIWGAAITASQKESAYLDLAKRGVIAL
;
A
#
# COMPACT_ATOMS: atom_id res chain seq x y z
N MET A 1 -34.33 65.81 -24.09
CA MET A 1 -33.66 64.82 -24.96
C MET A 1 -32.33 64.43 -24.36
N LYS A 2 -32.13 63.13 -24.07
CA LYS A 2 -30.86 62.35 -23.97
C LYS A 2 -29.77 62.80 -22.97
N ARG A 3 -29.01 61.96 -22.24
CA ARG A 3 -29.01 60.56 -21.73
C ARG A 3 -27.64 60.38 -21.02
N PHE A 4 -27.60 59.74 -19.84
CA PHE A 4 -26.53 58.93 -19.18
C PHE A 4 -25.05 59.41 -19.18
N ALA A 5 -24.29 59.37 -18.07
CA ALA A 5 -23.90 58.14 -17.38
C ALA A 5 -23.72 58.26 -15.84
N ARG A 6 -24.02 57.12 -15.21
CA ARG A 6 -24.00 56.77 -13.78
C ARG A 6 -22.68 56.04 -13.48
N TRP A 7 -21.94 56.43 -12.44
CA TRP A 7 -21.00 55.53 -11.75
C TRP A 7 -21.26 55.62 -10.24
N SER A 8 -21.62 54.47 -9.68
CA SER A 8 -21.81 54.17 -8.27
C SER A 8 -20.54 53.58 -7.67
N ASP A 9 -20.40 53.81 -6.37
CA ASP A 9 -19.74 52.98 -5.36
C ASP A 9 -18.20 52.83 -5.34
N SER A 10 -17.68 53.36 -4.23
CA SER A 10 -16.97 52.62 -3.17
C SER A 10 -15.45 52.49 -3.21
N THR A 11 -14.88 52.67 -2.02
CA THR A 11 -13.56 52.23 -1.51
C THR A 11 -12.41 53.24 -1.49
N ALA A 12 -12.30 53.86 -0.31
CA ALA A 12 -11.17 54.47 0.39
C ALA A 12 -9.73 54.19 -0.08
N PRO A 13 -8.84 55.20 0.09
CA PRO A 13 -7.49 54.98 0.58
C PRO A 13 -7.30 55.66 1.94
N ALA A 14 -7.98 55.14 2.98
CA ALA A 14 -7.69 55.45 4.39
C ALA A 14 -6.86 54.33 5.06
N LEU A 15 -6.70 53.17 4.39
CA LEU A 15 -5.89 52.04 4.86
C LEU A 15 -4.38 52.31 4.83
N ALA A 16 -3.91 53.15 3.90
CA ALA A 16 -2.48 53.45 3.74
C ALA A 16 -1.91 54.31 4.89
N VAL A 17 -2.75 55.12 5.55
CA VAL A 17 -2.33 55.96 6.69
C VAL A 17 -2.45 55.19 8.01
N LEU A 18 -3.34 54.19 8.10
CA LEU A 18 -3.56 53.40 9.31
C LEU A 18 -2.53 52.28 9.49
N ALA A 19 -1.95 51.77 8.41
CA ALA A 19 -0.87 50.77 8.45
C ALA A 19 0.49 51.34 8.91
N ALA A 20 0.72 52.64 8.73
CA ALA A 20 1.98 53.28 9.13
C ALA A 20 2.02 53.71 10.62
N LEU A 21 0.87 53.82 11.30
CA LEU A 21 0.83 54.31 12.69
C LEU A 21 0.82 53.21 13.76
N LEU A 22 0.81 51.93 13.38
CA LEU A 22 0.79 50.78 14.29
C LEU A 22 2.17 50.30 14.77
N ALA A 23 3.22 51.12 14.60
CA ALA A 23 4.61 50.77 14.95
C ALA A 23 5.31 51.74 15.93
N ARG A 24 4.60 52.25 16.97
CA ARG A 24 5.13 53.00 18.15
C ARG A 24 5.23 54.54 18.04
N VAL A 25 4.12 55.27 18.17
CA VAL A 25 4.16 56.70 18.59
C VAL A 25 2.98 57.04 19.50
N ASP A 26 3.19 56.91 20.82
CA ASP A 26 2.20 57.17 21.89
C ASP A 26 1.93 58.68 22.16
N ILE A 27 2.38 59.57 21.26
CA ILE A 27 2.28 61.04 21.42
C ILE A 27 1.31 61.68 20.40
N ALA A 28 1.11 61.06 19.23
CA ALA A 28 0.36 61.65 18.12
C ALA A 28 -1.17 61.40 18.18
N THR A 29 -1.64 60.52 19.07
CA THR A 29 -3.05 60.08 19.15
C THR A 29 -3.93 60.95 20.05
N LYS A 30 -3.34 61.69 21.01
CA LYS A 30 -4.06 62.63 21.88
C LYS A 30 -4.88 63.69 21.13
N PRO A 31 -4.36 64.39 20.09
CA PRO A 31 -5.15 65.38 19.36
C PRO A 31 -6.24 64.77 18.46
N LEU A 32 -6.02 63.53 17.99
CA LEU A 32 -7.01 62.78 17.19
C LEU A 32 -8.18 62.33 18.07
N TRP A 33 -7.89 61.87 19.29
CA TRP A 33 -8.88 61.50 20.30
C TRP A 33 -9.73 62.70 20.74
N ALA A 34 -9.11 63.86 21.00
CA ALA A 34 -9.82 65.09 21.32
C ALA A 34 -10.69 65.62 20.15
N ARG A 35 -10.32 65.33 18.89
CA ARG A 35 -11.14 65.63 17.71
C ARG A 35 -12.36 64.70 17.61
N LEU A 36 -12.19 63.41 17.88
CA LEU A 36 -13.28 62.43 17.87
C LEU A 36 -14.28 62.68 19.02
N GLN A 37 -13.80 63.10 20.19
CA GLN A 37 -14.67 63.53 21.30
C GLN A 37 -15.48 64.80 20.96
N ARG A 38 -14.86 65.78 20.28
CA ARG A 38 -15.60 66.95 19.77
C ARG A 38 -16.66 66.60 18.72
N VAL A 39 -16.39 65.61 17.86
CA VAL A 39 -17.39 65.12 16.89
C VAL A 39 -18.55 64.39 17.59
N ARG A 40 -18.27 63.67 18.69
CA ARG A 40 -19.28 63.04 19.56
C ARG A 40 -20.19 64.07 20.23
N GLU A 41 -19.64 65.17 20.73
CA GLU A 41 -20.40 66.25 21.37
C GLU A 41 -21.26 67.04 20.38
N VAL A 42 -20.80 67.22 19.13
CA VAL A 42 -21.51 68.02 18.11
C VAL A 42 -22.61 67.24 17.39
N ARG A 43 -22.52 65.90 17.28
CA ARG A 43 -23.44 65.11 16.43
C ARG A 43 -24.34 64.12 17.15
N SER A 44 -24.26 64.05 18.49
CA SER A 44 -25.17 63.36 19.43
C SER A 44 -25.76 61.99 19.06
N ALA A 45 -25.25 61.29 18.04
CA ALA A 45 -25.71 59.96 17.66
C ALA A 45 -24.58 59.20 16.95
N GLY A 46 -24.26 58.00 17.45
CA GLY A 46 -23.54 56.98 16.67
C GLY A 46 -22.09 56.66 17.06
N LEU A 47 -21.58 57.12 18.21
CA LEU A 47 -20.21 56.82 18.66
C LEU A 47 -20.15 56.02 19.98
N ALA A 48 -21.21 55.29 20.33
CA ALA A 48 -21.22 54.40 21.51
C ALA A 48 -20.20 53.25 21.40
N TRP A 49 -19.76 52.91 20.18
CA TRP A 49 -18.74 51.88 19.93
C TRP A 49 -17.33 52.30 20.37
N LEU A 50 -17.05 53.59 20.57
CA LEU A 50 -15.78 54.05 21.15
C LEU A 50 -15.63 53.62 22.62
N ASP A 51 -16.74 53.54 23.35
CA ASP A 51 -16.74 53.13 24.77
C ASP A 51 -16.48 51.62 24.89
N ALA A 52 -16.96 50.81 23.92
CA ALA A 52 -16.65 49.38 23.81
C ALA A 52 -15.18 49.11 23.45
N TRP A 53 -14.58 49.95 22.59
CA TRP A 53 -13.16 49.86 22.20
C TRP A 53 -12.18 50.16 23.35
N ARG A 54 -12.58 50.99 24.31
CA ARG A 54 -11.74 51.39 25.45
C ARG A 54 -11.64 50.31 26.53
N VAL A 55 -12.65 49.43 26.63
CA VAL A 55 -12.77 48.43 27.71
C VAL A 55 -12.25 47.05 27.30
N ALA A 56 -12.38 46.66 26.03
CA ALA A 56 -12.15 45.27 25.61
C ALA A 56 -10.78 44.97 24.94
N GLY A 57 -10.01 45.99 24.55
CA GLY A 57 -8.84 45.79 23.68
C GLY A 57 -9.24 45.38 22.25
N MET A 58 -8.31 45.53 21.29
CA MET A 58 -8.59 45.17 19.88
C MET A 58 -8.82 43.64 19.76
N PRO A 59 -9.95 43.18 19.22
CA PRO A 59 -10.11 41.76 18.89
C PRO A 59 -9.15 41.40 17.75
N ALA A 60 -8.46 40.26 17.89
CA ALA A 60 -7.56 39.75 16.86
C ALA A 60 -8.29 39.62 15.50
N ILE A 61 -7.60 39.94 14.40
CA ILE A 61 -8.11 39.73 13.05
C ILE A 61 -8.26 38.22 12.83
N ALA A 62 -9.46 37.70 13.03
CA ALA A 62 -9.82 36.34 12.65
C ALA A 62 -9.86 36.28 11.11
N GLY A 63 -8.85 35.66 10.48
CA GLY A 63 -8.86 35.43 9.03
C GLY A 63 -7.51 35.40 8.32
N GLY A 64 -6.38 35.59 9.00
CA GLY A 64 -5.07 35.33 8.39
C GLY A 64 -4.83 33.83 8.24
N ALA A 65 -5.25 33.23 7.13
CA ALA A 65 -4.84 31.86 6.80
C ALA A 65 -3.31 31.86 6.67
N SER A 66 -2.62 31.04 7.46
CA SER A 66 -1.19 30.81 7.31
C SER A 66 -0.95 30.17 5.94
N LEU A 67 -0.34 30.92 5.01
CA LEU A 67 0.17 30.33 3.78
C LEU A 67 1.35 29.44 4.16
N THR A 68 1.16 28.13 4.04
CA THR A 68 2.20 27.13 4.29
C THR A 68 2.67 26.63 2.93
N GLU A 69 3.92 26.91 2.59
CA GLU A 69 4.55 26.35 1.41
C GLU A 69 5.04 24.94 1.73
N GLY A 70 4.62 23.97 0.92
CA GLY A 70 5.09 22.60 1.04
C GLY A 70 6.45 22.42 0.39
N GLN A 71 7.12 21.32 0.71
CA GLN A 71 8.39 20.97 0.10
C GLN A 71 8.23 20.74 -1.41
N HIS A 72 9.12 21.33 -2.19
CA HIS A 72 9.11 21.26 -3.66
C HIS A 72 10.00 20.14 -4.19
N ALA A 73 9.84 19.87 -5.49
CA ALA A 73 10.62 18.87 -6.20
C ALA A 73 12.14 19.08 -6.01
N GLY A 74 12.82 18.07 -5.50
CA GLY A 74 14.27 18.06 -5.32
C GLY A 74 14.81 19.00 -4.24
N GLU A 75 13.98 19.69 -3.45
CA GLU A 75 14.43 20.66 -2.43
C GLU A 75 15.32 20.01 -1.34
N PHE A 76 15.17 18.70 -1.12
CA PHE A 76 16.02 17.95 -0.20
C PHE A 76 17.44 17.67 -0.73
N LEU A 77 17.70 17.87 -2.02
CA LEU A 77 18.99 17.56 -2.63
C LEU A 77 20.02 18.65 -2.36
N LEU A 78 21.16 18.27 -1.80
CA LEU A 78 22.35 19.11 -1.72
C LEU A 78 23.18 19.01 -3.00
N GLY A 79 23.27 17.80 -3.54
CA GLY A 79 23.97 17.53 -4.79
C GLY A 79 23.70 16.13 -5.30
N GLU A 80 23.81 15.94 -6.61
CA GLU A 80 23.77 14.62 -7.23
C GLU A 80 24.82 14.58 -8.34
N ARG A 81 25.35 13.39 -8.62
CA ARG A 81 26.43 13.24 -9.61
C ARG A 81 25.95 13.51 -11.05
N SER A 82 24.81 12.94 -11.42
CA SER A 82 24.21 13.03 -12.77
C SER A 82 22.77 12.49 -12.74
N ALA A 83 21.99 12.69 -13.81
CA ALA A 83 20.57 12.30 -13.85
C ALA A 83 20.31 10.78 -13.76
N ASP A 84 21.33 9.95 -13.94
CA ASP A 84 21.29 8.48 -13.81
C ASP A 84 21.23 7.99 -12.35
N THR A 85 21.34 8.90 -11.38
CA THR A 85 21.06 8.66 -9.95
C THR A 85 19.57 8.40 -9.68
N ARG A 86 18.73 8.89 -10.58
CA ARG A 86 17.27 8.86 -10.47
C ARG A 86 16.72 7.61 -11.14
N GLU A 87 15.73 7.03 -10.51
CA GLU A 87 15.05 5.82 -11.00
C GLU A 87 13.55 6.06 -11.10
N THR A 88 12.97 5.69 -12.23
CA THR A 88 11.51 5.65 -12.40
C THR A 88 10.94 4.47 -11.63
N VAL A 89 9.95 4.75 -10.79
CA VAL A 89 9.26 3.77 -9.95
C VAL A 89 7.76 3.93 -10.06
N THR A 90 7.02 2.95 -9.57
CA THR A 90 5.58 3.05 -9.42
C THR A 90 5.25 3.25 -7.95
N VAL A 91 4.68 4.41 -7.60
CA VAL A 91 4.10 4.64 -6.28
C VAL A 91 2.78 3.88 -6.20
N LEU A 92 2.68 2.96 -5.25
CA LEU A 92 1.53 2.07 -5.10
C LEU A 92 0.26 2.86 -4.72
N SER A 93 -0.90 2.40 -5.19
CA SER A 93 -2.20 2.93 -4.82
C SER A 93 -2.39 3.04 -3.31
N GLY A 94 -3.03 4.13 -2.87
CA GLY A 94 -3.27 4.44 -1.45
C GLY A 94 -2.19 5.31 -0.80
N GLN A 95 -1.20 5.78 -1.56
CA GLN A 95 -0.13 6.65 -1.06
C GLN A 95 -0.33 8.10 -1.54
N ASN A 96 -0.03 9.08 -0.69
CA ASN A 96 0.08 10.50 -1.06
C ASN A 96 1.41 11.04 -0.54
N LEU A 97 2.47 10.75 -1.29
CA LEU A 97 3.84 11.01 -0.88
C LEU A 97 4.28 12.39 -1.34
N LYS A 98 5.04 13.07 -0.49
CA LYS A 98 5.61 14.39 -0.79
C LYS A 98 7.06 14.28 -1.25
N ALA A 99 7.55 15.31 -1.93
CA ALA A 99 8.96 15.44 -2.27
C ALA A 99 9.80 15.33 -0.99
N GLY A 100 10.88 14.55 -1.01
CA GLY A 100 11.67 14.24 0.19
C GLY A 100 11.18 13.04 1.00
N ALA A 101 10.08 12.39 0.63
CA ALA A 101 9.61 11.17 1.29
C ALA A 101 10.62 10.03 1.13
N VAL A 102 11.04 9.43 2.25
CA VAL A 102 11.85 8.21 2.26
C VAL A 102 10.94 7.03 1.92
N VAL A 103 11.31 6.26 0.90
CA VAL A 103 10.48 5.17 0.36
C VAL A 103 11.18 3.83 0.41
N GLY A 104 10.40 2.77 0.60
CA GLY A 104 10.82 1.37 0.52
C GLY A 104 10.16 0.67 -0.67
N ARG A 105 10.78 -0.41 -1.17
CA ARG A 105 10.20 -1.22 -2.25
C ARG A 105 9.32 -2.33 -1.71
N VAL A 106 8.16 -2.53 -2.33
CA VAL A 106 7.36 -3.72 -2.05
C VAL A 106 7.81 -4.83 -2.99
N ASN A 107 8.54 -5.81 -2.45
CA ASN A 107 9.14 -6.92 -3.20
C ASN A 107 8.31 -8.20 -3.09
N LYS A 108 7.67 -8.41 -1.94
CA LYS A 108 6.86 -9.60 -1.65
C LYS A 108 5.44 -9.21 -1.25
N GLY A 109 4.55 -10.19 -1.24
CA GLY A 109 3.21 -10.08 -0.69
C GLY A 109 2.76 -11.42 -0.14
N VAL A 110 1.66 -11.40 0.62
CA VAL A 110 1.06 -12.58 1.22
C VAL A 110 -0.44 -12.61 0.97
N GLY A 111 -0.98 -13.80 0.73
CA GLY A 111 -2.40 -14.03 0.46
C GLY A 111 -2.64 -15.45 -0.02
N ARG A 112 -3.26 -15.62 -1.19
CA ARG A 112 -3.59 -16.96 -1.73
C ARG A 112 -3.42 -17.05 -3.24
N VAL A 113 -3.42 -18.29 -3.72
CA VAL A 113 -3.72 -18.63 -5.12
C VAL A 113 -5.14 -19.20 -5.17
N SER A 114 -5.98 -18.73 -6.09
CA SER A 114 -7.32 -19.28 -6.26
C SER A 114 -7.29 -20.64 -6.97
N THR A 115 -8.17 -21.55 -6.57
CA THR A 115 -8.55 -22.70 -7.41
C THR A 115 -9.43 -22.20 -8.54
N PRO A 116 -9.03 -22.34 -9.82
CA PRO A 116 -9.80 -21.81 -10.92
C PRO A 116 -10.90 -22.78 -11.35
N THR A 117 -11.88 -22.25 -12.04
CA THR A 117 -12.83 -23.02 -12.84
C THR A 117 -12.50 -22.83 -14.32
N VAL A 118 -12.79 -23.84 -15.13
CA VAL A 118 -12.67 -23.73 -16.58
C VAL A 118 -13.62 -22.66 -17.11
N VAL A 119 -13.13 -21.84 -18.03
CA VAL A 119 -13.91 -20.92 -18.86
C VAL A 119 -13.84 -21.47 -20.29
N GLY A 120 -14.97 -21.88 -20.83
CA GLY A 120 -15.03 -22.56 -22.12
C GLY A 120 -16.08 -23.65 -22.17
N THR A 121 -15.95 -24.57 -23.12
CA THR A 121 -16.92 -25.66 -23.32
C THR A 121 -16.57 -26.94 -22.56
N GLY A 122 -15.28 -27.21 -22.35
CA GLY A 122 -14.83 -28.35 -21.57
C GLY A 122 -15.23 -28.23 -20.11
N ASN A 123 -15.36 -29.37 -19.42
CA ASN A 123 -15.75 -29.43 -18.00
C ASN A 123 -14.69 -30.08 -17.09
N GLY A 124 -13.44 -30.14 -17.56
CA GLY A 124 -12.33 -30.58 -16.72
C GLY A 124 -12.05 -29.62 -15.56
N THR A 125 -11.25 -30.11 -14.61
CA THR A 125 -10.99 -29.40 -13.34
C THR A 125 -9.51 -29.17 -13.13
N ALA A 126 -9.17 -28.08 -12.44
CA ALA A 126 -7.83 -27.84 -11.93
C ALA A 126 -7.86 -27.85 -10.40
N THR A 127 -7.06 -28.72 -9.79
CA THR A 127 -7.02 -28.94 -8.34
C THR A 127 -5.57 -28.97 -7.85
N LEU A 128 -5.37 -29.15 -6.54
CA LEU A 128 -4.04 -29.26 -5.93
C LEU A 128 -3.11 -28.08 -6.30
N VAL A 129 -3.64 -26.86 -6.19
CA VAL A 129 -2.92 -25.63 -6.59
C VAL A 129 -1.93 -25.23 -5.50
N PHE A 130 -0.65 -25.10 -5.89
CA PHE A 130 0.45 -24.67 -5.03
C PHE A 130 1.33 -23.63 -5.73
N ALA A 131 1.83 -22.66 -4.98
CA ALA A 131 2.77 -21.66 -5.43
C ALA A 131 4.21 -22.15 -5.26
N GLY A 132 5.02 -21.99 -6.31
CA GLY A 132 6.47 -22.23 -6.28
C GLY A 132 7.26 -20.99 -5.85
N PRO A 133 8.60 -21.10 -5.75
CA PRO A 133 9.47 -20.02 -5.28
C PRO A 133 9.51 -18.77 -6.17
N GLU A 134 9.06 -18.88 -7.43
CA GLU A 134 9.02 -17.78 -8.41
C GLU A 134 7.59 -17.28 -8.66
N VAL A 135 6.63 -17.62 -7.81
CA VAL A 135 5.25 -17.13 -7.95
C VAL A 135 5.19 -15.60 -7.96
N GLU A 136 4.30 -15.05 -8.77
CA GLU A 136 4.14 -13.62 -9.03
C GLU A 136 2.70 -13.21 -8.68
N LEU A 137 2.51 -11.99 -8.18
CA LEU A 137 1.17 -11.43 -8.02
C LEU A 137 0.47 -11.29 -9.38
N GLY A 138 -0.80 -11.67 -9.46
CA GLY A 138 -1.64 -11.50 -10.65
C GLY A 138 -2.15 -12.81 -11.24
N ASN A 139 -2.54 -12.75 -12.52
CA ASN A 139 -3.23 -13.85 -13.20
C ASN A 139 -2.26 -14.75 -13.97
N TYR A 140 -2.25 -16.03 -13.63
CA TYR A 140 -1.67 -17.07 -14.46
C TYR A 140 -2.77 -17.66 -15.34
N VAL A 141 -2.59 -17.60 -16.65
CA VAL A 141 -3.60 -18.04 -17.63
C VAL A 141 -3.10 -19.30 -18.34
N LEU A 142 -3.79 -20.40 -18.09
CA LEU A 142 -3.60 -21.66 -18.79
C LEU A 142 -4.64 -21.74 -19.92
N THR A 143 -4.22 -21.91 -21.17
CA THR A 143 -5.11 -21.96 -22.33
C THR A 143 -4.87 -23.24 -23.12
N CYS A 144 -5.93 -23.96 -23.46
CA CYS A 144 -5.87 -25.10 -24.38
C CYS A 144 -5.52 -24.62 -25.79
N ILE A 145 -4.36 -25.04 -26.29
CA ILE A 145 -3.86 -24.69 -27.63
C ILE A 145 -4.10 -25.82 -28.64
N THR A 146 -4.32 -27.04 -28.18
CA THR A 146 -4.63 -28.18 -29.04
C THR A 146 -5.62 -29.07 -28.31
N ALA A 147 -6.83 -29.15 -28.83
CA ALA A 147 -7.85 -30.07 -28.36
C ALA A 147 -7.46 -31.51 -28.73
N VAL A 148 -7.56 -32.42 -27.76
CA VAL A 148 -7.36 -33.85 -27.94
C VAL A 148 -8.51 -34.53 -27.22
N ALA A 149 -9.11 -35.56 -27.83
CA ALA A 149 -10.19 -36.30 -27.18
C ALA A 149 -9.69 -36.91 -25.86
N ASN A 150 -10.43 -36.70 -24.78
CA ASN A 150 -10.07 -37.01 -23.40
C ASN A 150 -8.68 -36.49 -22.99
N GLY A 151 -8.31 -35.29 -23.44
CA GLY A 151 -6.97 -34.73 -23.23
C GLY A 151 -6.83 -33.28 -23.69
N GLY A 152 -5.60 -32.85 -23.94
CA GLY A 152 -5.31 -31.53 -24.49
C GLY A 152 -3.86 -31.09 -24.27
N VAL A 153 -3.40 -30.15 -25.10
CA VAL A 153 -2.14 -29.44 -24.89
C VAL A 153 -2.47 -28.01 -24.47
N PHE A 154 -1.84 -27.54 -23.40
CA PHE A 154 -2.09 -26.25 -22.79
C PHE A 154 -0.82 -25.40 -22.74
N SER A 155 -0.97 -24.11 -23.04
CA SER A 155 0.05 -23.09 -22.84
C SER A 155 -0.25 -22.34 -21.56
N LEU A 156 0.78 -22.08 -20.74
CA LEU A 156 0.65 -21.32 -19.50
C LEU A 156 1.43 -20.00 -19.60
N VAL A 157 0.78 -18.88 -19.28
CA VAL A 157 1.40 -17.55 -19.27
C VAL A 157 1.35 -16.98 -17.86
N ALA A 158 2.50 -16.50 -17.36
CA ALA A 158 2.64 -15.85 -16.07
C ALA A 158 2.16 -14.37 -16.11
N PRO A 159 1.89 -13.74 -14.96
CA PRO A 159 1.49 -12.33 -14.89
C PRO A 159 2.50 -11.36 -15.53
N SER A 160 3.79 -11.69 -15.50
CA SER A 160 4.85 -10.98 -16.22
C SER A 160 4.72 -11.02 -17.75
N GLY A 161 3.85 -11.85 -18.32
CA GLY A 161 3.77 -12.15 -19.75
C GLY A 161 4.75 -13.26 -20.20
N LYS A 162 5.53 -13.83 -19.28
CA LYS A 162 6.44 -14.95 -19.55
C LYS A 162 5.64 -16.22 -19.83
N ALA A 163 5.88 -16.85 -20.98
CA ALA A 163 5.38 -18.18 -21.26
C ALA A 163 6.16 -19.23 -20.44
N LEU A 164 5.42 -20.10 -19.75
CA LEU A 164 5.95 -21.25 -19.01
C LEU A 164 5.84 -22.51 -19.89
N PRO A 165 6.52 -23.62 -19.53
CA PRO A 165 6.47 -24.85 -20.30
C PRO A 165 5.03 -25.34 -20.54
N ASN A 166 4.78 -25.83 -21.75
CA ASN A 166 3.46 -26.34 -22.09
C ASN A 166 3.14 -27.61 -21.30
N LEU A 167 1.89 -27.76 -20.91
CA LEU A 167 1.35 -28.97 -20.29
C LEU A 167 0.70 -29.83 -21.37
N THR A 168 1.06 -31.11 -21.43
CA THR A 168 0.33 -32.11 -22.23
C THR A 168 -0.42 -33.01 -21.26
N LEU A 169 -1.75 -32.97 -21.31
CA LEU A 169 -2.60 -33.84 -20.51
C LEU A 169 -2.54 -35.26 -21.05
N THR A 170 -2.36 -36.21 -20.14
CA THR A 170 -2.43 -37.65 -20.45
C THR A 170 -3.81 -37.98 -21.01
N VAL A 171 -3.87 -38.65 -22.15
CA VAL A 171 -5.13 -38.99 -22.80
C VAL A 171 -5.84 -40.10 -22.03
N GLY A 172 -7.09 -39.85 -21.65
CA GLY A 172 -7.99 -40.83 -21.02
C GLY A 172 -9.11 -40.16 -20.24
N ALA A 173 -10.31 -40.73 -20.27
CA ALA A 173 -11.45 -40.17 -19.56
C ALA A 173 -11.17 -40.09 -18.06
N GLY A 174 -11.28 -38.88 -17.49
CA GLY A 174 -10.93 -38.64 -16.09
C GLY A 174 -9.43 -38.74 -15.78
N ALA A 175 -8.57 -38.74 -16.80
CA ALA A 175 -7.12 -38.75 -16.58
C ALA A 175 -6.67 -37.43 -15.94
N THR A 176 -5.81 -37.56 -14.94
CA THR A 176 -5.20 -36.43 -14.23
C THR A 176 -3.74 -36.31 -14.62
N THR A 177 -3.25 -35.10 -14.89
CA THR A 177 -1.83 -34.82 -15.08
C THR A 177 -1.39 -33.68 -14.17
N ALA A 178 -0.29 -33.91 -13.44
CA ALA A 178 0.33 -32.88 -12.61
C ALA A 178 1.20 -31.95 -13.46
N TYR A 179 0.99 -30.65 -13.30
CA TYR A 179 1.86 -29.61 -13.82
C TYR A 179 2.81 -29.15 -12.71
N THR A 180 4.12 -29.24 -12.97
CA THR A 180 5.16 -28.79 -12.03
C THR A 180 6.00 -27.68 -12.63
N SER A 181 6.17 -26.59 -11.90
CA SER A 181 7.02 -25.48 -12.29
C SER A 181 7.52 -24.69 -11.09
N ARG A 182 8.51 -23.83 -11.30
CA ARG A 182 9.00 -22.91 -10.26
C ARG A 182 8.02 -21.78 -9.93
N HIS A 183 7.02 -21.53 -10.77
CA HIS A 183 6.01 -20.47 -10.56
C HIS A 183 4.75 -21.01 -9.88
N ILE A 184 4.01 -21.89 -10.55
CA ILE A 184 2.75 -22.49 -10.05
C ILE A 184 2.72 -23.98 -10.37
N ASN A 185 2.12 -24.76 -9.48
CA ASN A 185 1.94 -26.19 -9.58
C ASN A 185 0.46 -26.50 -9.39
N PHE A 186 -0.08 -27.45 -10.15
CA PHE A 186 -1.48 -27.86 -10.05
C PHE A 186 -1.66 -29.21 -10.71
N SER A 187 -2.82 -29.83 -10.54
CA SER A 187 -3.24 -31.00 -11.31
C SER A 187 -4.42 -30.63 -12.18
N ILE A 188 -4.36 -30.97 -13.47
CA ILE A 188 -5.51 -30.86 -14.38
C ILE A 188 -6.11 -32.24 -14.58
N THR A 189 -7.43 -32.34 -14.53
CA THR A 189 -8.17 -33.57 -14.79
C THR A 189 -9.16 -33.32 -15.91
N ASP A 190 -9.16 -34.22 -16.88
CA ASP A 190 -10.16 -34.20 -17.94
C ASP A 190 -11.56 -34.50 -17.39
N GLY A 191 -12.56 -33.84 -17.97
CA GLY A 191 -13.95 -34.01 -17.57
C GLY A 191 -14.68 -35.03 -18.45
N SER A 192 -16.02 -34.97 -18.45
CA SER A 192 -16.82 -35.76 -19.41
C SER A 192 -16.93 -35.08 -20.78
N THR A 193 -16.76 -33.77 -20.82
CA THR A 193 -16.73 -32.93 -22.01
C THR A 193 -15.30 -32.49 -22.24
N ASP A 194 -14.72 -32.97 -23.34
CA ASP A 194 -13.36 -32.69 -23.74
C ASP A 194 -13.07 -31.18 -23.81
N PHE A 195 -11.82 -30.81 -23.56
CA PHE A 195 -11.36 -29.44 -23.74
C PHE A 195 -11.36 -29.03 -25.22
N ALA A 196 -11.89 -27.85 -25.51
CA ALA A 196 -11.78 -27.19 -26.81
C ALA A 196 -10.61 -26.21 -26.83
N VAL A 197 -10.14 -25.86 -28.03
CA VAL A 197 -9.14 -24.80 -28.21
C VAL A 197 -9.70 -23.49 -27.65
N ASN A 198 -8.88 -22.76 -26.91
CA ASN A 198 -9.20 -21.56 -26.13
C ASN A 198 -9.96 -21.78 -24.80
N ASP A 199 -10.29 -23.02 -24.42
CA ASP A 199 -10.69 -23.28 -23.04
C ASP A 199 -9.57 -22.86 -22.09
N ALA A 200 -9.91 -22.15 -21.01
CA ALA A 200 -8.92 -21.50 -20.16
C ALA A 200 -9.19 -21.68 -18.66
N PHE A 201 -8.11 -21.73 -17.89
CA PHE A 201 -8.12 -21.62 -16.43
C PHE A 201 -7.33 -20.38 -16.02
N THR A 202 -7.89 -19.57 -15.12
CA THR A 202 -7.22 -18.38 -14.60
C THR A 202 -6.94 -18.53 -13.11
N PHE A 203 -5.69 -18.81 -12.76
CA PHE A 203 -5.24 -18.87 -11.37
C PHE A 203 -4.91 -17.45 -10.92
N ILE A 204 -5.62 -16.96 -9.91
CA ILE A 204 -5.46 -15.60 -9.40
C ILE A 204 -4.60 -15.67 -8.15
N VAL A 205 -3.40 -15.08 -8.22
CA VAL A 205 -2.56 -14.81 -7.07
C VAL A 205 -2.92 -13.42 -6.55
N SER A 206 -3.40 -13.32 -5.31
CA SER A 206 -3.84 -12.06 -4.71
C SER A 206 -3.51 -11.99 -3.22
N THR A 207 -3.64 -10.79 -2.65
CA THR A 207 -3.54 -10.53 -1.20
C THR A 207 -4.79 -10.96 -0.42
N THR A 208 -5.77 -11.60 -1.08
CA THR A 208 -6.98 -12.05 -0.40
C THR A 208 -6.64 -13.19 0.57
N ALA A 209 -7.32 -13.22 1.72
CA ALA A 209 -7.12 -14.26 2.71
C ALA A 209 -7.32 -15.68 2.13
N PRO A 210 -6.48 -16.66 2.53
CA PRO A 210 -6.70 -18.07 2.25
C PRO A 210 -8.04 -18.56 2.78
N ILE A 211 -8.56 -19.58 2.11
CA ILE A 211 -9.76 -20.30 2.52
C ILE A 211 -9.39 -21.70 3.00
N VAL A 212 -10.27 -22.30 3.80
CA VAL A 212 -10.09 -23.68 4.24
C VAL A 212 -10.16 -24.62 3.04
N ILE A 213 -9.24 -25.56 3.03
CA ILE A 213 -9.24 -26.75 2.20
C ILE A 213 -9.63 -27.89 3.14
N GLY A 214 -10.86 -28.37 3.02
CA GLY A 214 -11.42 -29.35 3.96
C GLY A 214 -12.86 -29.05 4.31
N THR A 215 -13.32 -29.55 5.46
CA THR A 215 -14.73 -29.46 5.89
C THR A 215 -15.02 -28.30 6.83
N GLY A 216 -14.03 -27.87 7.61
CA GLY A 216 -14.16 -26.73 8.52
C GLY A 216 -14.38 -25.41 7.78
N ASN A 217 -14.85 -24.39 8.50
CA ASN A 217 -15.15 -23.07 7.92
C ASN A 217 -14.50 -21.90 8.68
N GLY A 218 -13.42 -22.17 9.42
CA GLY A 218 -12.62 -21.12 10.05
C GLY A 218 -11.90 -20.22 9.05
N THR A 219 -11.23 -19.19 9.56
CA THR A 219 -10.64 -18.13 8.73
C THR A 219 -9.20 -17.84 9.12
N ILE A 220 -8.42 -17.31 8.17
CA ILE A 220 -7.12 -16.68 8.44
C ILE A 220 -7.23 -15.17 8.27
N SER A 221 -6.69 -14.42 9.23
CA SER A 221 -6.53 -12.97 9.20
C SER A 221 -5.14 -12.56 9.70
N GLY A 222 -4.84 -11.25 9.78
CA GLY A 222 -3.58 -10.76 10.33
C GLY A 222 -2.32 -11.17 9.55
N LEU A 223 -2.48 -11.55 8.27
CA LEU A 223 -1.37 -12.00 7.43
C LEU A 223 -0.29 -10.93 7.32
N SER A 224 0.91 -11.26 7.75
CA SER A 224 2.09 -10.44 7.54
C SER A 224 3.35 -11.31 7.48
N LEU A 225 4.38 -10.77 6.82
CA LEU A 225 5.65 -11.46 6.61
C LEU A 225 6.62 -11.15 7.76
N GLY A 226 7.48 -12.11 8.07
CA GLY A 226 8.68 -11.87 8.87
C GLY A 226 9.93 -11.69 7.99
N PRO A 227 11.07 -11.29 8.58
CA PRO A 227 12.30 -11.00 7.84
C PRO A 227 12.87 -12.18 7.02
N ASP A 228 12.60 -13.41 7.44
CA ASP A 228 13.04 -14.64 6.77
C ASP A 228 11.94 -15.27 5.91
N ALA A 229 10.86 -14.55 5.59
CA ALA A 229 9.78 -15.05 4.77
C ALA A 229 10.28 -15.56 3.41
N LYS A 230 9.90 -16.79 3.05
CA LYS A 230 10.25 -17.44 1.80
C LYS A 230 9.08 -17.35 0.82
N THR A 231 9.36 -17.17 -0.46
CA THR A 231 8.32 -17.20 -1.50
C THR A 231 7.86 -18.65 -1.74
N GLY A 232 6.56 -18.85 -1.96
CA GLY A 232 5.94 -20.17 -2.16
C GLY A 232 4.73 -20.39 -1.25
N THR A 233 4.23 -21.62 -1.22
CA THR A 233 3.11 -22.01 -0.35
C THR A 233 3.58 -22.42 1.05
N TYR A 234 3.09 -21.73 2.06
CA TYR A 234 3.06 -22.21 3.43
C TYR A 234 1.77 -22.99 3.67
N ARG A 235 1.88 -24.15 4.31
CA ARG A 235 0.72 -24.97 4.66
C ARG A 235 0.44 -24.87 6.15
N VAL A 236 -0.72 -24.32 6.50
CA VAL A 236 -1.24 -24.31 7.87
C VAL A 236 -2.22 -25.47 7.96
N GLU A 237 -1.86 -26.53 8.66
CA GLU A 237 -2.64 -27.78 8.73
C GLU A 237 -3.10 -28.03 10.16
N ASN A 238 -4.39 -28.34 10.32
CA ASN A 238 -4.95 -28.86 11.55
C ASN A 238 -4.52 -30.31 11.75
N ILE A 239 -3.83 -30.59 12.85
CA ILE A 239 -3.32 -31.91 13.23
C ILE A 239 -4.24 -32.64 14.23
N ALA A 240 -5.10 -31.91 14.94
CA ALA A 240 -6.06 -32.50 15.86
C ALA A 240 -7.41 -31.75 15.80
N ALA A 241 -8.50 -32.49 15.61
CA ALA A 241 -9.84 -31.93 15.69
C ALA A 241 -10.21 -31.67 17.16
N VAL A 242 -10.57 -30.43 17.47
CA VAL A 242 -11.01 -30.00 18.80
C VAL A 242 -12.33 -29.26 18.61
N VAL A 243 -13.32 -29.54 19.46
CA VAL A 243 -14.63 -28.89 19.40
C VAL A 243 -14.47 -27.38 19.66
N ASN A 244 -15.00 -26.55 18.77
CA ASN A 244 -14.78 -25.11 18.73
C ASN A 244 -13.28 -24.72 18.79
N GLY A 245 -12.43 -25.40 18.02
CA GLY A 245 -10.99 -25.19 18.04
C GLY A 245 -10.20 -26.04 17.05
N GLY A 246 -8.91 -26.22 17.34
CA GLY A 246 -8.00 -27.04 16.55
C GLY A 246 -6.55 -26.88 17.03
N GLU A 247 -5.73 -27.88 16.72
CA GLU A 247 -4.27 -27.80 16.90
C GLU A 247 -3.63 -27.72 15.51
N PHE A 248 -2.82 -26.70 15.27
CA PHE A 248 -2.27 -26.39 13.96
C PHE A 248 -0.75 -26.48 13.94
N LYS A 249 -0.21 -26.94 12.82
CA LYS A 249 1.20 -26.75 12.45
C LYS A 249 1.29 -25.88 11.21
N VAL A 250 2.36 -25.10 11.11
CA VAL A 250 2.70 -24.34 9.91
C VAL A 250 3.94 -24.95 9.31
N ILE A 251 3.85 -25.33 8.05
CA ILE A 251 4.91 -25.92 7.24
C ILE A 251 5.34 -24.88 6.20
N SER A 252 6.65 -24.63 6.11
CA SER A 252 7.25 -23.75 5.13
C SER A 252 7.25 -24.35 3.71
N PRO A 253 7.49 -23.53 2.67
CA PRO A 253 7.62 -24.04 1.30
C PRO A 253 8.71 -25.11 1.12
N ASP A 254 9.73 -25.13 1.99
CA ASP A 254 10.81 -26.11 1.95
C ASP A 254 10.45 -27.43 2.67
N GLY A 255 9.26 -27.51 3.29
CA GLY A 255 8.79 -28.68 4.04
C GLY A 255 9.10 -28.65 5.53
N ASP A 256 9.86 -27.66 6.00
CA ASP A 256 10.18 -27.53 7.43
C ASP A 256 8.98 -27.01 8.22
N MET A 257 8.71 -27.61 9.38
CA MET A 257 7.75 -27.07 10.34
C MET A 257 8.33 -25.83 11.02
N ILE A 258 7.64 -24.69 10.92
CA ILE A 258 8.12 -23.41 11.45
C ILE A 258 7.37 -22.95 12.71
N ALA A 259 6.17 -23.48 12.96
CA ALA A 259 5.38 -23.18 14.15
C ALA A 259 4.35 -24.28 14.42
N ASN A 260 3.95 -24.40 15.68
CA ASN A 260 2.70 -25.02 16.12
C ASN A 260 1.89 -24.05 16.97
N GLY A 261 0.62 -24.37 17.13
CA GLY A 261 -0.20 -23.76 18.17
C GLY A 261 -1.59 -24.35 18.19
N PHE A 262 -2.41 -23.85 19.09
CA PHE A 262 -3.74 -24.36 19.33
C PHE A 262 -4.70 -23.21 19.54
N ILE A 263 -5.94 -23.41 19.08
CA ILE A 263 -7.06 -22.57 19.46
C ILE A 263 -7.54 -23.06 20.83
N VAL A 264 -7.54 -22.17 21.82
CA VAL A 264 -8.11 -22.47 23.14
C VAL A 264 -9.62 -22.58 23.01
N ALA A 265 -10.18 -23.68 23.52
CA ALA A 265 -11.59 -24.03 23.35
C ALA A 265 -12.57 -22.90 23.73
N GLY A 266 -13.46 -22.58 22.80
CA GLY A 266 -14.52 -21.58 22.93
C GLY A 266 -14.96 -21.10 21.55
N ALA A 267 -16.27 -20.93 21.32
CA ALA A 267 -16.78 -20.46 20.03
C ALA A 267 -16.12 -19.12 19.62
N GLY A 268 -15.52 -19.08 18.43
CA GLY A 268 -14.75 -17.92 17.95
C GLY A 268 -13.35 -17.79 18.57
N GLY A 269 -12.82 -18.85 19.18
CA GLY A 269 -11.45 -18.92 19.65
C GLY A 269 -10.45 -18.62 18.52
N THR A 270 -9.32 -18.01 18.89
CA THR A 270 -8.27 -17.66 17.95
C THR A 270 -6.93 -18.25 18.36
N TRP A 271 -6.14 -18.62 17.37
CA TRP A 271 -4.72 -18.85 17.51
C TRP A 271 -3.97 -17.73 16.78
N VAL A 272 -3.19 -16.96 17.51
CA VAL A 272 -2.38 -15.86 16.95
C VAL A 272 -0.93 -16.31 16.87
N LEU A 273 -0.42 -16.35 15.64
CA LEU A 273 0.99 -16.53 15.34
C LEU A 273 1.59 -15.15 15.02
N ALA A 274 2.28 -14.55 15.97
CA ALA A 274 2.84 -13.20 15.86
C ALA A 274 4.34 -13.17 16.16
N ASN A 275 5.02 -12.11 15.69
CA ASN A 275 6.46 -11.87 15.84
C ASN A 275 7.35 -13.03 15.36
N GLN A 276 6.87 -13.78 14.37
CA GLN A 276 7.61 -14.86 13.75
C GLN A 276 8.58 -14.35 12.71
N ARG A 277 9.66 -15.11 12.52
CA ARG A 277 10.68 -14.81 11.53
C ARG A 277 10.21 -15.03 10.09
N GLN A 278 9.21 -15.89 9.86
CA GLN A 278 8.75 -16.21 8.50
C GLN A 278 7.33 -15.74 8.21
N LEU A 279 6.34 -16.18 8.99
CA LEU A 279 4.92 -15.94 8.71
C LEU A 279 4.16 -15.62 9.99
N ASN A 280 3.40 -14.53 9.96
CA ASN A 280 2.48 -14.13 11.01
C ASN A 280 1.04 -14.21 10.49
N LEU A 281 0.14 -14.70 11.33
CA LEU A 281 -1.26 -14.91 10.99
C LEU A 281 -2.11 -15.09 12.25
N THR A 282 -3.42 -15.01 12.09
CA THR A 282 -4.39 -15.41 13.10
C THR A 282 -5.35 -16.41 12.47
N VAL A 283 -5.46 -17.61 13.04
CA VAL A 283 -6.51 -18.57 12.71
C VAL A 283 -7.67 -18.36 13.67
N THR A 284 -8.88 -18.25 13.14
CA THR A 284 -10.11 -18.16 13.92
C THR A 284 -11.01 -19.34 13.55
N ASP A 285 -11.57 -20.00 14.55
CA ASP A 285 -12.55 -21.05 14.31
C ASP A 285 -13.90 -20.49 13.85
N GLY A 286 -14.57 -21.26 13.00
CA GLY A 286 -15.85 -20.89 12.42
C GLY A 286 -17.03 -21.55 13.15
N ALA A 287 -18.15 -21.71 12.45
CA ALA A 287 -19.32 -22.42 12.97
C ALA A 287 -19.22 -23.95 12.79
N THR A 288 -18.40 -24.38 11.83
CA THR A 288 -18.09 -25.78 11.55
C THR A 288 -16.65 -26.00 11.94
N ASP A 289 -16.46 -26.77 13.00
CA ASP A 289 -15.16 -27.09 13.58
C ASP A 289 -14.19 -27.65 12.54
N PHE A 290 -12.91 -27.40 12.76
CA PHE A 290 -11.85 -27.99 11.94
C PHE A 290 -11.75 -29.51 12.16
N ALA A 291 -11.76 -30.26 11.06
CA ALA A 291 -11.40 -31.67 11.04
C ALA A 291 -9.88 -31.86 10.94
N VAL A 292 -9.38 -33.04 11.28
CA VAL A 292 -7.98 -33.40 11.05
C VAL A 292 -7.68 -33.30 9.55
N ALA A 293 -6.52 -32.72 9.21
CA ALA A 293 -6.05 -32.43 7.85
C ALA A 293 -6.75 -31.27 7.11
N ASP A 294 -7.74 -30.61 7.73
CA ASP A 294 -8.19 -29.30 7.25
C ASP A 294 -6.99 -28.35 7.20
N ALA A 295 -6.87 -27.60 6.11
CA ALA A 295 -5.69 -26.79 5.88
C ALA A 295 -5.97 -25.45 5.21
N PHE A 296 -5.03 -24.54 5.34
CA PHE A 296 -4.94 -23.33 4.52
C PHE A 296 -3.63 -23.36 3.74
N ASN A 297 -3.70 -23.04 2.46
CA ASN A 297 -2.54 -22.75 1.65
C ASN A 297 -2.33 -21.23 1.61
N VAL A 298 -1.37 -20.75 2.40
CA VAL A 298 -0.97 -19.34 2.42
C VAL A 298 0.11 -19.14 1.36
N CYS A 299 -0.15 -18.27 0.39
CA CYS A 299 0.79 -17.97 -0.68
C CYS A 299 1.61 -16.73 -0.32
N VAL A 300 2.92 -16.87 -0.27
CA VAL A 300 3.85 -15.73 -0.31
C VAL A 300 4.36 -15.61 -1.74
N PHE A 301 4.20 -14.44 -2.35
CA PHE A 301 4.47 -14.19 -3.77
C PHE A 301 5.36 -12.97 -3.99
N ASN A 302 6.00 -12.90 -5.15
CA ASN A 302 6.74 -11.72 -5.58
C ASN A 302 5.75 -10.65 -6.08
N GLN A 303 5.91 -9.41 -5.60
CA GLN A 303 4.94 -8.33 -5.82
C GLN A 303 4.99 -7.72 -7.23
N ALA A 304 6.15 -7.77 -7.88
CA ALA A 304 6.34 -7.20 -9.20
C ALA A 304 7.04 -8.21 -10.13
N PRO A 305 6.64 -8.29 -11.41
CA PRO A 305 7.39 -9.03 -12.40
C PRO A 305 8.74 -8.35 -12.65
N ALA A 306 9.79 -9.13 -12.98
CA ALA A 306 11.17 -8.65 -13.15
C ALA A 306 11.35 -7.52 -14.21
N LEU A 307 10.31 -7.26 -15.03
CA LEU A 307 10.31 -6.28 -16.13
C LEU A 307 9.53 -4.99 -15.82
N ALA A 308 8.87 -4.88 -14.67
CA ALA A 308 8.15 -3.65 -14.28
C ALA A 308 9.02 -2.74 -13.40
N PRO A 309 8.80 -1.40 -13.43
CA PRO A 309 9.38 -0.51 -12.43
C PRO A 309 9.04 -1.02 -11.02
N GLY A 310 10.01 -0.95 -10.11
CA GLY A 310 9.79 -1.36 -8.72
C GLY A 310 8.62 -0.58 -8.12
N LYS A 311 7.75 -1.28 -7.37
CA LYS A 311 6.68 -0.62 -6.62
C LYS A 311 7.22 -0.08 -5.31
N VAL A 312 6.89 1.17 -4.99
CA VAL A 312 7.34 1.85 -3.77
C VAL A 312 6.17 2.38 -2.96
N VAL A 313 6.38 2.43 -1.65
CA VAL A 313 5.50 3.03 -0.65
C VAL A 313 6.35 3.84 0.34
N ALA A 314 5.73 4.60 1.24
CA ALA A 314 6.47 5.17 2.38
C ALA A 314 7.29 4.06 3.07
N TRP A 315 8.56 4.33 3.34
CA TRP A 315 9.44 3.37 4.04
C TRP A 315 8.87 3.03 5.41
N ASP A 316 8.86 1.74 5.75
CA ASP A 316 8.32 1.21 6.99
C ASP A 316 9.22 0.08 7.51
N PRO A 317 10.03 0.33 8.56
CA PRO A 317 10.97 -0.65 9.11
C PRO A 317 10.30 -1.81 9.86
N THR A 318 8.97 -1.81 10.00
CA THR A 318 8.22 -2.84 10.73
C THR A 318 7.49 -3.82 9.83
N THR A 319 7.50 -3.59 8.51
CA THR A 319 6.84 -4.43 7.52
C THR A 319 7.87 -5.12 6.60
N PHE A 320 7.99 -6.44 6.72
CA PHE A 320 9.00 -7.25 6.04
C PHE A 320 8.57 -7.77 4.65
N ASP A 321 7.97 -6.90 3.85
CA ASP A 321 7.64 -7.20 2.45
C ASP A 321 8.66 -6.58 1.46
N GLY A 322 9.78 -6.09 1.99
CA GLY A 322 10.82 -5.37 1.29
C GLY A 322 10.83 -3.87 1.62
N ARG A 323 9.71 -3.32 2.13
CA ARG A 323 9.63 -1.88 2.45
C ARG A 323 10.41 -1.48 3.70
N ASP A 324 10.91 -2.48 4.44
CA ASP A 324 11.84 -2.35 5.54
C ASP A 324 13.25 -1.94 5.07
N ASP A 325 13.61 -2.18 3.81
CA ASP A 325 14.82 -1.64 3.17
C ASP A 325 14.51 -0.32 2.44
N VAL A 326 15.28 0.72 2.75
CA VAL A 326 15.12 2.03 2.09
C VAL A 326 15.52 1.89 0.63
N ALA A 327 14.63 2.24 -0.28
CA ALA A 327 14.87 2.20 -1.73
C ALA A 327 15.43 3.52 -2.29
N GLY A 328 15.12 4.65 -1.65
CA GLY A 328 15.53 5.98 -2.07
C GLY A 328 14.62 7.07 -1.50
N ILE A 329 14.69 8.26 -2.09
CA ILE A 329 13.92 9.43 -1.67
C ILE A 329 13.10 9.96 -2.85
N LEU A 330 11.81 10.20 -2.65
CA LEU A 330 10.92 10.65 -3.71
C LEU A 330 11.28 12.06 -4.17
N TYR A 331 11.49 12.24 -5.48
CA TYR A 331 11.96 13.49 -6.07
C TYR A 331 10.89 14.59 -6.04
N ASP A 332 9.63 14.26 -6.37
CA ASP A 332 8.51 15.19 -6.45
C ASP A 332 7.26 14.59 -5.80
N ASN A 333 6.26 15.42 -5.51
CA ASN A 333 4.98 15.01 -4.95
C ASN A 333 4.27 14.01 -5.88
N VAL A 334 3.87 12.86 -5.33
CA VAL A 334 3.07 11.85 -6.05
C VAL A 334 1.84 11.48 -5.23
N ASP A 335 0.68 11.88 -5.75
CA ASP A 335 -0.62 11.50 -5.20
C ASP A 335 -1.17 10.25 -5.88
N ALA A 336 -0.79 9.08 -5.37
CA ALA A 336 -1.31 7.77 -5.80
C ALA A 336 -2.53 7.33 -4.96
N SER A 337 -3.33 8.24 -4.41
CA SER A 337 -4.42 7.88 -3.49
C SER A 337 -5.48 6.94 -4.12
N ALA A 338 -5.72 7.06 -5.43
CA ALA A 338 -6.77 6.30 -6.13
C ALA A 338 -6.27 5.15 -7.01
N ALA A 339 -5.00 5.21 -7.45
CA ALA A 339 -4.40 4.21 -8.32
C ALA A 339 -2.88 4.36 -8.29
N ASP A 340 -2.18 3.30 -8.72
CA ASP A 340 -0.74 3.33 -8.95
C ASP A 340 -0.35 4.53 -9.85
N LYS A 341 0.69 5.27 -9.47
CA LYS A 341 1.21 6.39 -10.27
C LYS A 341 2.71 6.28 -10.47
N THR A 342 3.18 6.75 -11.62
CA THR A 342 4.61 6.89 -11.89
C THR A 342 5.21 7.95 -10.97
N GLY A 343 6.35 7.63 -10.36
CA GLY A 343 7.18 8.54 -9.59
C GLY A 343 8.64 8.42 -9.98
N VAL A 344 9.45 9.32 -9.46
CA VAL A 344 10.90 9.28 -9.61
C VAL A 344 11.51 9.35 -8.23
N ILE A 345 12.45 8.45 -7.94
CA ILE A 345 13.22 8.46 -6.70
C ILE A 345 14.67 8.77 -6.99
N VAL A 346 15.32 9.47 -6.07
CA VAL A 346 16.77 9.54 -5.99
C VAL A 346 17.23 8.25 -5.33
N SER A 347 17.80 7.35 -6.13
CA SER A 347 18.06 5.96 -5.74
C SER A 347 19.50 5.68 -5.33
N ARG A 348 20.45 6.51 -5.77
CA ARG A 348 21.90 6.29 -5.62
C ARG A 348 22.72 7.57 -5.82
N PHE A 349 23.96 7.60 -5.30
CA PHE A 349 24.99 8.63 -5.53
C PHE A 349 24.52 10.10 -5.42
N ALA A 350 23.94 10.47 -4.28
CA ALA A 350 23.44 11.81 -4.00
C ALA A 350 23.74 12.25 -2.57
N GLU A 351 23.78 13.56 -2.32
CA GLU A 351 23.84 14.16 -1.00
C GLU A 351 22.50 14.85 -0.70
N VAL A 352 21.95 14.62 0.48
CA VAL A 352 20.61 15.10 0.87
C VAL A 352 20.62 15.74 2.24
N MET A 353 19.75 16.72 2.45
CA MET A 353 19.57 17.38 3.74
C MET A 353 18.77 16.48 4.69
N LYS A 354 19.35 16.04 5.81
CA LYS A 354 18.63 15.20 6.81
C LYS A 354 17.33 15.86 7.30
N GLY A 355 17.37 17.18 7.52
CA GLY A 355 16.24 17.95 8.05
C GLY A 355 15.05 18.06 7.09
N SER A 356 15.27 17.81 5.79
CA SER A 356 14.26 17.93 4.73
C SER A 356 13.72 16.57 4.29
N LEU A 357 14.06 15.48 4.99
CA LEU A 357 13.52 14.16 4.71
C LEU A 357 12.18 13.97 5.40
N ILE A 358 11.20 13.51 4.63
CA ILE A 358 9.85 13.24 5.10
C ILE A 358 9.73 11.75 5.40
N TRP A 359 9.22 11.44 6.59
CA TRP A 359 9.10 10.07 7.10
C TRP A 359 7.64 9.63 7.13
N GLY A 360 7.44 8.31 7.06
CA GLY A 360 6.15 7.70 7.40
C GLY A 360 5.75 7.99 8.85
N ALA A 361 4.52 7.59 9.20
CA ALA A 361 4.05 7.74 10.58
C ALA A 361 4.89 6.90 11.56
N ALA A 362 5.05 7.40 12.78
CA ALA A 362 5.64 6.67 13.91
C ALA A 362 7.11 6.18 13.74
N ILE A 363 7.92 6.83 12.90
CA ILE A 363 9.35 6.52 12.77
C ILE A 363 10.17 7.13 13.93
N THR A 364 10.82 6.26 14.71
CA THR A 364 11.69 6.62 15.83
C THR A 364 13.06 7.16 15.38
N ALA A 365 13.76 7.87 16.26
CA ALA A 365 15.10 8.39 15.96
C ALA A 365 16.11 7.28 15.62
N SER A 366 16.08 6.15 16.32
CA SER A 366 16.95 5.00 16.03
C SER A 366 16.64 4.36 14.67
N GLN A 367 15.37 4.29 14.29
CA GLN A 367 14.98 3.82 12.95
C GLN A 367 15.48 4.74 11.85
N LYS A 368 15.46 6.08 12.05
CA LYS A 368 16.04 7.02 11.08
C LYS A 368 17.53 6.78 10.87
N GLU A 369 18.27 6.47 11.93
CA GLU A 369 19.70 6.12 11.80
C GLU A 369 19.90 4.85 10.96
N SER A 370 19.07 3.82 11.13
CA SER A 370 19.10 2.64 10.25
C SER A 370 18.81 3.00 8.79
N ALA A 371 17.82 3.85 8.54
CA ALA A 371 17.50 4.33 7.19
C ALA A 371 18.67 5.10 6.55
N TYR A 372 19.40 5.91 7.32
CA TYR A 372 20.60 6.59 6.81
C TYR A 372 21.71 5.61 6.43
N LEU A 373 21.85 4.50 7.17
CA LEU A 373 22.79 3.44 6.80
C LEU A 373 22.38 2.75 5.49
N ASP A 374 21.08 2.49 5.29
CA ASP A 374 20.58 1.89 4.04
C ASP A 374 20.73 2.83 2.84
N LEU A 375 20.46 4.12 3.02
CA LEU A 375 20.76 5.16 2.02
C LEU A 375 22.26 5.21 1.70
N ALA A 376 23.12 5.16 2.72
CA ALA A 376 24.57 5.20 2.53
C ALA A 376 25.10 3.98 1.75
N LYS A 377 24.53 2.78 1.94
CA LYS A 377 24.84 1.59 1.11
C LYS A 377 24.55 1.80 -0.37
N ARG A 378 23.60 2.68 -0.69
CA ARG A 378 23.25 3.08 -2.07
C ARG A 378 24.07 4.27 -2.57
N GLY A 379 24.97 4.81 -1.75
CA GLY A 379 25.72 6.03 -2.05
C GLY A 379 24.89 7.31 -1.90
N VAL A 380 23.74 7.25 -1.22
CA VAL A 380 22.97 8.44 -0.84
C VAL A 380 23.38 8.86 0.57
N ILE A 381 24.08 9.98 0.70
CA ILE A 381 24.61 10.46 1.98
C ILE A 381 23.69 11.56 2.51
N ALA A 382 23.12 11.32 3.69
CA ALA A 382 22.34 12.33 4.39
C ALA A 382 23.28 13.15 5.30
N LEU A 383 23.30 14.47 5.11
CA LEU A 383 24.14 15.43 5.85
C LEU A 383 23.33 16.23 6.88
#